data_AF-A0A6V7HPI7-F1
#
_entry.id   AF-A0A6V7HPI7-F1
#
_cell.length_a   1.000
_cell.length_b   1.000
_cell.length_c   1.000
_cell.angle_alpha   90.00
_cell.angle_beta   90.00
_cell.angle_gamma   90.00
#
_symmetry.space_group_name_H-M   'P 1'
#
loop_
_entity.id
_entity.type
_entity.pdbx_description
1 polymer ?
#
loop_
_entity_poly.entity_id
_entity_poly.type
_entity_poly.pdbx_seq_one_letter_code
_entity_poly.pdbx_strand_id
1 'polypeptide(L)' 'LEWKMIYVGSAESEEFDQILDTIYVGPIPEGRHMFVFQ' A
#
# COMPACT_ATOMS: atom_id res chain seq x y z
N LEU A 1 -8.50 -3.91 6.00
CA LEU A 1 -7.82 -3.64 4.72
C LEU A 1 -6.34 -3.52 4.99
N GLU A 2 -5.50 -4.09 4.13
CA GLU A 2 -4.05 -3.95 4.16
C GLU A 2 -3.63 -3.21 2.89
N TRP A 3 -2.90 -2.11 3.05
CA TRP A 3 -2.38 -1.29 1.96
C TRP A 3 -0.86 -1.34 1.99
N LYS A 4 -0.23 -1.50 0.83
CA LYS A 4 1.23 -1.47 0.67
C LYS A 4 1.60 -0.42 -0.37
N MET A 5 2.57 0.43 -0.03
CA MET A 5 3.22 1.28 -1.01
C MET A 5 4.48 0.56 -1.48
N ILE A 6 4.52 0.20 -2.76
CA ILE A 6 5.63 -0.54 -3.36
C ILE A 6 6.28 0.37 -4.40
N TYR A 7 7.57 0.61 -4.25
CA TYR A 7 8.39 1.29 -5.23
C TYR A 7 9.03 0.26 -6.16
N VAL A 8 8.77 0.40 -7.46
CA VAL A 8 9.31 -0.49 -8.49
C VAL A 8 10.72 -0.04 -8.84
N GLY A 9 11.71 -0.81 -8.40
CA GLY A 9 13.12 -0.48 -8.59
C GLY A 9 13.64 -0.77 -10.00
N SER A 10 12.99 -1.69 -10.70
CA SER A 10 13.27 -2.03 -12.09
C SER A 10 12.00 -2.46 -12.80
N ALA A 11 11.79 -2.02 -14.04
CA ALA A 11 10.65 -2.44 -14.84
C ALA A 11 10.76 -3.90 -15.33
N GLU A 12 11.96 -4.47 -15.27
CA GLU A 12 12.28 -5.78 -15.87
C GLU A 12 12.42 -6.89 -14.82
N SER A 13 12.53 -6.55 -13.53
CA SER A 13 12.73 -7.52 -12.46
C SER A 13 12.10 -7.04 -11.15
N GLU A 14 11.29 -7.91 -10.55
CA GLU A 14 10.64 -7.71 -9.26
C GLU A 14 11.62 -7.79 -8.08
N GLU A 15 12.84 -8.30 -8.28
CA GLU A 15 13.85 -8.45 -7.21
C GLU A 15 14.28 -7.11 -6.60
N PHE A 16 14.04 -6.00 -7.31
CA PHE A 16 14.40 -4.66 -6.88
C PHE A 16 13.22 -3.89 -6.26
N ASP A 17 12.06 -4.51 -6.16
CA ASP A 17 10.88 -3.88 -5.60
C ASP A 17 11.00 -3.72 -4.09
N GLN A 18 10.61 -2.54 -3.61
CA GLN A 18 10.74 -2.17 -2.20
C GLN A 18 9.37 -1.85 -1.63
N ILE A 19 9.03 -2.51 -0.53
CA ILE A 19 7.88 -2.11 0.29
C ILE A 19 8.32 -0.89 1.10
N LEU A 20 7.80 0.28 0.74
CA LEU A 20 8.11 1.54 1.41
C LEU A 20 7.31 1.70 2.71
N ASP A 21 6.04 1.29 2.70
CA ASP A 21 5.18 1.30 3.89
C ASP A 21 4.06 0.26 3.80
N THR A 22 3.54 -0.16 4.94
CA THR A 22 2.42 -1.10 5.10
C THR A 22 1.45 -0.59 6.15
N ILE A 23 0.20 -0.32 5.76
CA ILE A 23 -0.85 0.20 6.64
C ILE A 23 -2.01 -0.80 6.76
N TYR A 24 -2.45 -1.01 8.00
CA TYR A 24 -3.65 -1.79 8.32
C TYR A 24 -4.79 -0.86 8.71
N VAL A 25 -5.92 -0.96 8.01
CA VAL A 25 -7.13 -0.18 8.28
C VAL A 25 -8.26 -1.13 8.68
N GLY A 26 -8.74 -1.03 9.92
CA GLY A 26 -9.91 -1.75 10.38
C GLY A 26 -10.19 -1.63 11.88
N PRO A 27 -11.41 -2.02 12.33
CA PRO A 27 -12.58 -2.41 11.53
C PRO A 27 -13.23 -1.22 10.80
N ILE A 28 -13.76 -1.45 9.59
CA ILE A 28 -14.34 -0.40 8.74
C ILE A 28 -15.86 -0.62 8.59
N PRO A 29 -16.72 0.33 9.00
CA PRO A 29 -18.17 0.24 8.78
C PRO A 29 -18.55 0.50 7.31
N GLU A 30 -19.78 0.18 6.93
CA GLU A 30 -20.29 0.45 5.57
C GLU A 30 -20.30 1.95 5.24
N GLY A 31 -20.01 2.29 3.99
CA GLY A 31 -19.97 3.68 3.52
C GLY A 31 -18.78 3.98 2.61
N ARG A 32 -18.61 5.27 2.26
CA ARG A 32 -17.49 5.78 1.46
C ARG A 32 -16.41 6.34 2.38
N HIS A 33 -15.18 5.87 2.18
CA HIS A 33 -14.03 6.23 3.00
C HIS A 33 -12.95 6.92 2.17
N MET A 34 -12.18 7.82 2.79
CA MET A 34 -11.03 8.51 2.19
C MET A 34 -9.95 8.63 3.26
N PHE A 35 -8.69 8.42 2.87
CA PHE A 35 -7.54 8.60 3.74
C PHE A 35 -6.34 9.07 2.92
N VAL A 36 -5.34 9.62 3.61
CA VAL A 36 -4.06 10.04 3.00
C VAL A 36 -3.03 8.99 3.35
N PHE A 37 -2.25 8.58 2.35
CA PHE A 37 -1.06 7.74 2.51
C PHE A 37 0.17 8.64 2.33
N GLN A 38 1.15 8.57 3.23
CA GLN A 38 2.39 9.36 3.19
C GLN A 38 3.61 8.49 2.92
#